data_AF-A0A430QKU8-F1
#
_entry.id   AF-A0A430QKU8-F1
#
_cell.length_a   1.000
_cell.length_b   1.000
_cell.length_c   1.000
_cell.angle_alpha   90.00
_cell.angle_beta   90.00
_cell.angle_gamma   90.00
#
_symmetry.space_group_name_H-M   'P 1'
#
loop_
_entity.id
_entity.type
_entity.pdbx_description
1 polymer ?
#
loop_
_entity_poly.entity_id
_entity_poly.type
_entity_poly.pdbx_seq_one_letter_code
_entity_poly.pdbx_strand_id
1 'polypeptide(L)'
;MTSQVGRHDVLQWIQDIAKKRLTVANTVSEFKYAKCRVRQLKGPNHFPSLDENFEEKTHETILKSDNKMGVLYWMIRDQRVQDNWAFLFAQRLALKFKVPLHVCFCLVPKFQAETLRHYTFMVEGLKEVEKECRELCIPFHITSVANNSSPTNQSVKTGIKRKLPESVNNCCYADTVAQSVLSLIQNVNISCIVTDFFPLREPTAWIKQLAELLPENIPFCQVDAHNVVPVWHASDHLEYAARTIRPKLHQKANNLMTEFPPLTKHPYCHQSSLSVSI
;
A
#
# COMPACT_ATOMS: atom_id res chain seq x y z
N MET A 1 -35.13 10.49 -15.80
CA MET A 1 -34.47 9.62 -16.79
C MET A 1 -33.62 8.61 -16.04
N THR A 2 -34.13 7.41 -15.80
CA THR A 2 -33.34 6.30 -15.23
C THR A 2 -32.65 5.60 -16.39
N SER A 3 -31.43 6.03 -16.75
CA SER A 3 -30.58 5.24 -17.64
C SER A 3 -30.23 3.95 -16.90
N GLN A 4 -30.88 2.84 -17.25
CA GLN A 4 -30.45 1.53 -16.78
C GLN A 4 -29.17 1.19 -17.52
N VAL A 5 -28.02 1.37 -16.86
CA VAL A 5 -26.73 0.95 -17.39
C VAL A 5 -26.71 -0.57 -17.41
N GLY A 6 -26.60 -1.15 -18.61
CA GLY A 6 -26.55 -2.59 -18.78
C GLY A 6 -25.20 -3.17 -18.31
N ARG A 7 -25.18 -4.46 -17.95
CA ARG A 7 -23.93 -5.16 -17.59
C ARG A 7 -22.88 -5.10 -18.71
N HIS A 8 -23.32 -5.13 -19.97
CA HIS A 8 -22.46 -4.99 -21.14
C HIS A 8 -21.76 -3.62 -21.17
N ASP A 9 -22.49 -2.54 -20.89
CA ASP A 9 -21.96 -1.18 -20.87
C ASP A 9 -20.86 -1.03 -19.82
N VAL A 10 -21.03 -1.66 -18.64
CA VAL A 10 -20.01 -1.68 -17.58
C VAL A 10 -18.76 -2.43 -18.01
N LEU A 11 -18.90 -3.60 -18.65
CA LEU A 11 -17.76 -4.36 -19.14
C LEU A 11 -16.99 -3.60 -20.22
N GLN A 12 -17.70 -2.96 -21.15
CA GLN A 12 -17.10 -2.12 -22.18
C GLN A 12 -16.33 -0.96 -21.54
N TRP A 13 -16.94 -0.29 -20.55
CA TRP A 13 -16.30 0.80 -19.81
C TRP A 13 -15.01 0.36 -19.09
N ILE A 14 -15.01 -0.81 -18.45
CA ILE A 14 -13.80 -1.38 -17.80
C ILE A 14 -12.70 -1.66 -18.84
N GLN A 15 -13.06 -2.22 -19.99
CA GLN A 15 -12.11 -2.45 -21.08
C GLN A 15 -11.53 -1.15 -21.62
N ASP A 16 -12.34 -0.10 -21.73
CA ASP A 16 -11.88 1.19 -22.20
C ASP A 16 -10.96 1.88 -21.20
N ILE A 17 -11.19 1.71 -19.88
CA ILE A 17 -10.23 2.13 -18.85
C ILE A 17 -8.90 1.37 -19.01
N ALA A 18 -8.94 0.05 -19.21
CA ALA A 18 -7.72 -0.73 -19.40
C ALA A 18 -6.91 -0.28 -20.64
N LYS A 19 -7.60 0.03 -21.75
CA LYS A 19 -6.96 0.61 -22.95
C LYS A 19 -6.34 1.97 -22.68
N LYS A 20 -7.03 2.84 -21.92
CA LYS A 20 -6.49 4.15 -21.52
C LYS A 20 -5.19 4.02 -20.74
N ARG A 21 -5.12 3.07 -19.78
CA ARG A 21 -3.89 2.81 -19.03
C ARG A 21 -2.72 2.45 -19.95
N LEU A 22 -2.94 1.53 -20.89
CA LEU A 22 -1.94 1.11 -21.88
C LEU A 22 -1.50 2.24 -22.82
N THR A 23 -2.38 3.21 -23.09
CA THR A 23 -2.06 4.37 -23.93
C THR A 23 -1.07 5.31 -23.24
N VAL A 24 -1.06 5.35 -21.89
CA VAL A 24 -0.17 6.21 -21.10
C VAL A 24 1.25 5.67 -21.08
N ALA A 25 1.42 4.38 -20.78
CA ALA A 25 2.70 3.70 -20.74
C ALA A 25 2.48 2.18 -20.80
N ASN A 26 3.46 1.43 -21.33
CA ASN A 26 3.40 -0.03 -21.31
C ASN A 26 3.76 -0.60 -19.93
N THR A 27 4.69 0.08 -19.24
CA THR A 27 5.20 -0.33 -17.93
C THR A 27 5.30 0.87 -16.98
N VAL A 28 5.27 0.61 -15.67
CA VAL A 28 5.41 1.67 -14.66
C VAL A 28 6.82 2.31 -14.65
N SER A 29 7.81 1.61 -15.20
CA SER A 29 9.19 2.11 -15.34
C SER A 29 9.28 3.26 -16.33
N GLU A 30 8.51 3.20 -17.43
CA GLU A 30 8.45 4.24 -18.48
C GLU A 30 7.65 5.47 -18.04
N PHE A 31 6.71 5.29 -17.10
CA PHE A 31 5.85 6.37 -16.64
C PHE A 31 6.60 7.43 -15.81
N LYS A 32 6.37 8.71 -16.11
CA LYS A 32 6.92 9.84 -15.34
C LYS A 32 6.17 10.02 -14.01
N TYR A 33 6.63 9.31 -12.98
CA TYR A 33 6.03 9.36 -11.65
C TYR A 33 6.20 10.75 -10.96
N ALA A 34 5.11 11.27 -10.41
CA ALA A 34 5.10 12.55 -9.69
C ALA A 34 5.76 12.41 -8.31
N LYS A 35 7.01 12.86 -8.17
CA LYS A 35 7.82 12.74 -6.94
C LYS A 35 7.15 13.38 -5.71
N CYS A 36 6.34 14.43 -5.89
CA CYS A 36 5.64 15.09 -4.79
C CYS A 36 4.65 14.18 -4.05
N ARG A 37 4.27 13.03 -4.62
CA ARG A 37 3.42 12.00 -3.98
C ARG A 37 4.15 11.16 -2.95
N VAL A 38 5.48 11.21 -2.92
CA VAL A 38 6.31 10.36 -2.05
C VAL A 38 6.89 11.23 -0.93
N ARG A 39 6.84 10.68 0.29
CA ARG A 39 7.48 11.22 1.48
C ARG A 39 8.34 10.14 2.10
N GLN A 40 9.60 10.44 2.34
CA GLN A 40 10.50 9.54 3.06
C GLN A 40 10.25 9.65 4.57
N LEU A 41 10.22 8.50 5.25
CA LEU A 41 10.01 8.42 6.70
C LEU A 41 11.31 8.06 7.43
N LYS A 42 12.08 7.11 6.90
CA LYS A 42 13.35 6.66 7.51
C LYS A 42 14.32 6.12 6.46
N GLY A 43 15.59 6.06 6.88
CA GLY A 43 16.70 5.44 6.18
C GLY A 43 17.52 6.46 5.41
N PRO A 44 18.73 6.10 4.97
CA PRO A 44 19.54 6.92 4.11
C PRO A 44 18.71 7.37 2.91
N ASN A 45 18.89 8.64 2.54
CA ASN A 45 18.49 9.12 1.23
C ASN A 45 19.30 8.32 0.21
N HIS A 46 18.87 7.10 -0.12
CA HIS A 46 19.20 6.42 -1.38
C HIS A 46 18.28 6.94 -2.50
N PHE A 47 17.48 7.96 -2.19
CA PHE A 47 16.68 8.75 -3.11
C PHE A 47 17.15 10.22 -3.31
N PRO A 48 18.46 10.58 -3.39
CA PRO A 48 18.88 11.89 -3.83
C PRO A 48 19.22 11.84 -5.33
N SER A 49 18.55 12.69 -6.12
CA SER A 49 18.80 12.92 -7.55
C SER A 49 18.80 11.70 -8.48
N LEU A 50 18.32 11.92 -9.70
CA LEU A 50 18.59 11.01 -10.82
C LEU A 50 20.04 11.28 -11.26
N ASP A 51 21.02 11.01 -10.38
CA ASP A 51 22.42 11.09 -10.77
C ASP A 51 22.84 9.69 -11.25
N GLU A 52 23.13 9.61 -12.55
CA GLU A 52 23.44 8.39 -13.31
C GLU A 52 24.60 7.58 -12.70
N ASN A 53 25.46 8.21 -11.89
CA ASN A 53 26.67 7.59 -11.31
C ASN A 53 26.44 6.82 -9.99
N PHE A 54 25.27 6.96 -9.34
CA PHE A 54 24.95 6.23 -8.10
C PHE A 54 24.36 4.85 -8.39
N GLU A 55 23.75 4.68 -9.56
CA GLU A 55 23.15 3.42 -9.99
C GLU A 55 24.20 2.30 -10.00
N GLU A 56 25.40 2.55 -10.55
CA GLU A 56 26.46 1.53 -10.66
C GLU A 56 26.95 0.98 -9.31
N LYS A 57 27.21 1.86 -8.31
CA LYS A 57 27.74 1.45 -7.00
C LYS A 57 26.73 0.67 -6.15
N THR A 58 25.46 1.05 -6.23
CA THR A 58 24.39 0.38 -5.48
C THR A 58 24.03 -0.96 -6.14
N HIS A 59 24.03 -1.01 -7.48
CA HIS A 59 23.85 -2.25 -8.23
C HIS A 59 24.95 -3.27 -7.94
N GLU A 60 26.23 -2.89 -7.92
CA GLU A 60 27.31 -3.83 -7.61
C GLU A 60 27.24 -4.39 -6.18
N THR A 61 26.86 -3.58 -5.20
CA THR A 61 26.81 -4.01 -3.79
C THR A 61 25.63 -4.95 -3.54
N ILE A 62 24.47 -4.66 -4.16
CA ILE A 62 23.26 -5.51 -4.08
C ILE A 62 23.45 -6.83 -4.87
N LEU A 63 24.18 -6.79 -5.99
CA LEU A 63 24.47 -7.98 -6.81
C LEU A 63 25.53 -8.91 -6.19
N LYS A 64 26.43 -8.39 -5.34
CA LYS A 64 27.47 -9.17 -4.66
C LYS A 64 27.00 -9.83 -3.35
N SER A 65 25.86 -9.42 -2.80
CA SER A 65 25.24 -10.13 -1.67
C SER A 65 24.37 -11.28 -2.20
N ASP A 66 24.67 -12.52 -1.81
CA ASP A 66 23.88 -13.72 -2.17
C ASP A 66 22.41 -13.67 -1.69
N ASN A 67 22.06 -12.67 -0.87
CA ASN A 67 20.73 -12.45 -0.33
C ASN A 67 19.96 -11.42 -1.17
N LYS A 68 19.33 -11.85 -2.26
CA LYS A 68 18.39 -11.00 -3.03
C LYS A 68 17.30 -10.47 -2.11
N MET A 69 17.29 -9.16 -1.84
CA MET A 69 16.36 -8.52 -0.91
C MET A 69 15.16 -7.91 -1.64
N GLY A 70 13.93 -8.13 -1.16
CA GLY A 70 12.69 -7.67 -1.83
C GLY A 70 12.21 -6.26 -1.45
N VAL A 71 11.27 -5.73 -2.23
CA VAL A 71 10.49 -4.53 -1.89
C VAL A 71 9.15 -4.95 -1.28
N LEU A 72 8.73 -4.31 -0.20
CA LEU A 72 7.43 -4.52 0.44
C LEU A 72 6.53 -3.30 0.28
N TYR A 73 5.36 -3.48 -0.33
CA TYR A 73 4.24 -2.55 -0.20
C TYR A 73 3.37 -2.95 0.99
N TRP A 74 3.45 -2.19 2.07
CA TRP A 74 2.55 -2.30 3.21
C TRP A 74 1.27 -1.50 2.97
N MET A 75 0.23 -2.20 2.54
CA MET A 75 -1.09 -1.69 2.22
C MET A 75 -1.90 -1.51 3.52
N ILE A 76 -2.47 -0.32 3.72
CA ILE A 76 -3.29 -0.02 4.90
C ILE A 76 -4.64 0.56 4.44
N ARG A 77 -4.60 1.73 3.78
CA ARG A 77 -5.80 2.48 3.39
C ARG A 77 -6.30 2.12 2.00
N ASP A 78 -5.40 2.00 1.04
CA ASP A 78 -5.73 1.91 -0.37
C ASP A 78 -5.77 0.44 -0.83
N GLN A 79 -6.83 -0.26 -0.39
CA GLN A 79 -7.04 -1.69 -0.58
C GLN A 79 -7.48 -2.06 -2.01
N ARG A 80 -6.62 -1.78 -2.99
CA ARG A 80 -6.84 -2.06 -4.41
C ARG A 80 -5.53 -2.22 -5.16
N VAL A 81 -5.56 -3.00 -6.24
CA VAL A 81 -4.42 -3.23 -7.13
C VAL A 81 -4.33 -2.12 -8.18
N GLN A 82 -5.41 -1.93 -8.95
CA GLN A 82 -5.46 -0.92 -10.01
C GLN A 82 -5.56 0.52 -9.45
N ASP A 83 -5.00 1.47 -10.20
CA ASP A 83 -5.04 2.92 -9.91
C ASP A 83 -4.60 3.26 -8.47
N ASN A 84 -3.55 2.58 -8.02
CA ASN A 84 -2.94 2.77 -6.70
C ASN A 84 -1.51 3.32 -6.86
N TRP A 85 -1.32 4.62 -6.56
CA TRP A 85 -0.01 5.26 -6.68
C TRP A 85 1.07 4.65 -5.78
N ALA A 86 0.71 4.10 -4.62
CA ALA A 86 1.66 3.45 -3.71
C ALA A 86 2.13 2.11 -4.29
N PHE A 87 1.20 1.34 -4.85
CA PHE A 87 1.51 0.07 -5.52
C PHE A 87 2.37 0.29 -6.77
N LEU A 88 1.97 1.24 -7.63
CA LEU A 88 2.76 1.63 -8.81
C LEU A 88 4.18 2.05 -8.42
N PHE A 89 4.32 2.85 -7.37
CA PHE A 89 5.64 3.26 -6.89
C PHE A 89 6.47 2.06 -6.39
N ALA A 90 5.87 1.16 -5.62
CA ALA A 90 6.54 -0.04 -5.12
C ALA A 90 7.00 -0.96 -6.27
N GLN A 91 6.16 -1.18 -7.30
CA GLN A 91 6.55 -1.94 -8.48
C GLN A 91 7.67 -1.25 -9.26
N ARG A 92 7.60 0.07 -9.44
CA ARG A 92 8.67 0.85 -10.09
C ARG A 92 10.01 0.66 -9.36
N LEU A 93 10.02 0.68 -8.02
CA LEU A 93 11.23 0.43 -7.24
C LEU A 93 11.73 -1.01 -7.42
N ALA A 94 10.84 -2.00 -7.31
CA ALA A 94 11.20 -3.40 -7.46
C ALA A 94 11.78 -3.72 -8.85
N LEU A 95 11.21 -3.14 -9.91
CA LEU A 95 11.70 -3.25 -11.28
C LEU A 95 13.06 -2.55 -11.44
N LYS A 96 13.24 -1.35 -10.87
CA LYS A 96 14.51 -0.62 -10.91
C LYS A 96 15.64 -1.44 -10.29
N PHE A 97 15.41 -2.04 -9.12
CA PHE A 97 16.42 -2.82 -8.41
C PHE A 97 16.50 -4.29 -8.85
N LYS A 98 15.61 -4.73 -9.74
CA LYS A 98 15.53 -6.12 -10.22
C LYS A 98 15.29 -7.14 -9.11
N VAL A 99 14.42 -6.79 -8.17
CA VAL A 99 14.13 -7.59 -6.96
C VAL A 99 12.65 -7.98 -6.89
N PRO A 100 12.27 -9.00 -6.09
CA PRO A 100 10.87 -9.34 -5.88
C PRO A 100 10.07 -8.21 -5.23
N LEU A 101 8.79 -8.11 -5.59
CA LEU A 101 7.82 -7.22 -4.96
C LEU A 101 6.86 -8.06 -4.13
N HIS A 102 6.61 -7.65 -2.89
CA HIS A 102 5.64 -8.24 -1.98
C HIS A 102 4.62 -7.20 -1.56
N VAL A 103 3.39 -7.63 -1.30
CA VAL A 103 2.35 -6.80 -0.69
C VAL A 103 2.00 -7.40 0.67
N CYS A 104 1.79 -6.57 1.68
CA CYS A 104 1.34 -6.99 2.99
C CYS A 104 0.14 -6.18 3.43
N PHE A 105 -0.86 -6.85 4.00
CA PHE A 105 -1.97 -6.25 4.72
C PHE A 105 -2.04 -6.81 6.14
N CYS A 106 -2.13 -5.94 7.14
CA CYS A 106 -2.23 -6.33 8.54
C CYS A 106 -3.67 -6.22 9.04
N LEU A 107 -4.30 -7.34 9.38
CA LEU A 107 -5.62 -7.41 10.01
C LEU A 107 -5.51 -7.05 11.49
N VAL A 108 -6.08 -5.91 11.84
CA VAL A 108 -6.08 -5.40 13.21
C VAL A 108 -7.50 -5.47 13.76
N PRO A 109 -7.72 -6.25 14.84
CA PRO A 109 -9.02 -6.29 15.48
C PRO A 109 -9.51 -4.88 15.82
N LYS A 110 -10.79 -4.60 15.56
CA LYS A 110 -11.51 -3.40 16.04
C LYS A 110 -11.10 -2.06 15.39
N PHE A 111 -10.03 -2.00 14.60
CA PHE A 111 -9.64 -0.77 13.90
C PHE A 111 -10.29 -0.64 12.51
N GLN A 112 -10.12 -1.62 11.63
CA GLN A 112 -10.58 -1.47 10.23
C GLN A 112 -12.10 -1.64 10.06
N ALA A 113 -12.73 -2.42 10.94
CA ALA A 113 -14.13 -2.77 10.81
C ALA A 113 -14.80 -2.95 12.19
N GLU A 114 -15.72 -2.04 12.51
CA GLU A 114 -16.50 -2.10 13.76
C GLU A 114 -17.62 -3.15 13.71
N THR A 115 -18.21 -3.36 12.52
CA THR A 115 -19.34 -4.27 12.32
C THR A 115 -18.93 -5.49 11.51
N LEU A 116 -19.64 -6.61 11.67
CA LEU A 116 -19.39 -7.80 10.84
C LEU A 116 -19.62 -7.50 9.35
N ARG A 117 -20.57 -6.62 9.01
CA ARG A 117 -20.79 -6.22 7.61
C ARG A 117 -19.57 -5.51 7.03
N HIS A 118 -18.97 -4.56 7.76
CA HIS A 118 -17.74 -3.89 7.33
C HIS A 118 -16.59 -4.90 7.17
N TYR A 119 -16.48 -5.83 8.12
CA TYR A 119 -15.42 -6.84 8.10
C TYR A 119 -15.58 -7.81 6.92
N THR A 120 -16.77 -8.35 6.71
CA THR A 120 -17.09 -9.24 5.58
C THR A 120 -16.81 -8.54 4.25
N PHE A 121 -17.27 -7.30 4.08
CA PHE A 121 -17.03 -6.52 2.86
C PHE A 121 -15.53 -6.30 2.61
N MET A 122 -14.77 -5.93 3.65
CA MET A 122 -13.33 -5.75 3.54
C MET A 122 -12.62 -7.05 3.16
N VAL A 123 -12.92 -8.16 3.83
CA VAL A 123 -12.27 -9.45 3.56
C VAL A 123 -12.62 -9.99 2.17
N GLU A 124 -13.86 -9.81 1.72
CA GLU A 124 -14.27 -10.15 0.35
C GLU A 124 -13.47 -9.34 -0.68
N GLY A 125 -13.31 -8.02 -0.47
CA GLY A 125 -12.45 -7.19 -1.32
C GLY A 125 -10.97 -7.62 -1.29
N LEU A 126 -10.43 -7.99 -0.12
CA LEU A 126 -9.05 -8.47 -0.02
C LEU A 126 -8.83 -9.81 -0.75
N LYS A 127 -9.84 -10.67 -0.87
CA LYS A 127 -9.76 -11.88 -1.71
C LYS A 127 -9.61 -11.52 -3.20
N GLU A 128 -10.30 -10.49 -3.66
CA GLU A 128 -10.15 -9.99 -5.03
C GLU A 128 -8.75 -9.39 -5.25
N VAL A 129 -8.25 -8.60 -4.29
CA VAL A 129 -6.89 -8.05 -4.32
C VAL A 129 -5.83 -9.16 -4.37
N GLU A 130 -5.96 -10.20 -3.55
CA GLU A 130 -5.04 -11.35 -3.54
C GLU A 130 -5.02 -12.04 -4.91
N LYS A 131 -6.20 -12.27 -5.51
CA LYS A 131 -6.34 -12.88 -6.82
C LYS A 131 -5.63 -12.06 -7.90
N GLU A 132 -5.86 -10.75 -7.95
CA GLU A 132 -5.19 -9.86 -8.90
C GLU A 132 -3.67 -9.82 -8.68
N CYS A 133 -3.20 -9.78 -7.43
CA CYS A 133 -1.77 -9.83 -7.11
C CYS A 133 -1.14 -11.14 -7.62
N ARG A 134 -1.84 -12.27 -7.48
CA ARG A 134 -1.40 -13.58 -7.97
C ARG A 134 -1.27 -13.61 -9.50
N GLU A 135 -2.22 -13.04 -10.22
CA GLU A 135 -2.17 -12.90 -11.69
C GLU A 135 -0.97 -12.05 -12.14
N LEU A 136 -0.62 -11.04 -11.34
CA LEU A 136 0.56 -10.19 -11.53
C LEU A 136 1.87 -10.80 -11.03
N CYS A 137 1.87 -12.03 -10.50
CA CYS A 137 3.06 -12.68 -9.91
C CYS A 137 3.67 -11.90 -8.73
N ILE A 138 2.82 -11.28 -7.91
CA ILE A 138 3.21 -10.50 -6.73
C ILE A 138 2.63 -11.20 -5.49
N PRO A 139 3.45 -11.74 -4.57
CA PRO A 139 2.94 -12.38 -3.37
C PRO A 139 2.20 -11.39 -2.46
N PHE A 140 1.00 -11.78 -2.02
CA PHE A 140 0.16 -11.02 -1.10
C PHE A 140 0.13 -11.71 0.27
N HIS A 141 0.62 -11.02 1.30
CA HIS A 141 0.73 -11.53 2.66
C HIS A 141 -0.34 -10.92 3.54
N ILE A 142 -1.04 -11.74 4.31
CA ILE A 142 -1.93 -11.28 5.38
C ILE A 142 -1.25 -11.58 6.71
N THR A 143 -1.03 -10.53 7.51
CA THR A 143 -0.64 -10.70 8.91
C THR A 143 -1.82 -10.40 9.81
N SER A 144 -1.90 -11.04 10.97
CA SER A 144 -2.99 -10.85 11.92
C SER A 144 -2.41 -10.58 13.29
N VAL A 145 -2.97 -9.57 13.98
CA VAL A 145 -2.54 -9.15 15.32
C VAL A 145 -3.33 -9.90 16.41
N ALA A 146 -3.68 -11.15 16.15
CA ALA A 146 -4.45 -11.94 17.10
C ALA A 146 -3.61 -12.20 18.36
N ASN A 147 -4.10 -11.74 19.51
CA ASN A 147 -3.63 -12.21 20.80
C ASN A 147 -3.78 -13.74 20.83
N ASN A 148 -2.84 -14.46 21.44
CA ASN A 148 -2.91 -15.91 21.72
C ASN A 148 -4.12 -16.35 22.57
N SER A 149 -5.14 -15.51 22.75
CA SER A 149 -6.44 -15.86 23.32
C SER A 149 -7.38 -16.28 22.19
N SER A 150 -7.58 -17.59 22.02
CA SER A 150 -8.60 -18.17 21.14
C SER A 150 -9.94 -17.41 21.26
N PRO A 151 -10.64 -17.11 20.16
CA PRO A 151 -11.98 -16.54 20.24
C PRO A 151 -12.90 -17.57 20.89
N THR A 152 -13.37 -17.28 22.11
CA THR A 152 -14.39 -18.09 22.76
C THR A 152 -15.66 -18.02 21.91
N ASN A 153 -16.07 -19.15 21.37
CA ASN A 153 -17.33 -19.35 20.64
C ASN A 153 -18.53 -19.11 21.58
N GLN A 154 -18.85 -17.85 21.87
CA GLN A 154 -20.13 -17.50 22.47
C GLN A 154 -21.14 -17.26 21.35
N SER A 155 -22.25 -17.99 21.41
CA SER A 155 -23.37 -17.87 20.47
C SER A 155 -23.91 -16.43 20.45
N VAL A 156 -23.78 -15.77 19.30
CA VAL A 156 -24.11 -14.34 19.16
C VAL A 156 -25.60 -14.20 18.88
N LYS A 157 -26.34 -13.56 19.81
CA LYS A 157 -27.75 -13.17 19.58
C LYS A 157 -27.82 -12.04 18.55
N THR A 158 -28.58 -12.23 17.49
CA THR A 158 -28.84 -11.22 16.44
C THR A 158 -29.77 -10.11 16.95
N GLY A 159 -29.52 -8.84 16.56
CA GLY A 159 -30.44 -7.71 16.81
C GLY A 159 -29.93 -6.63 17.79
N ILE A 160 -28.78 -6.83 18.43
CA ILE A 160 -28.17 -5.81 19.31
C ILE A 160 -27.06 -5.09 18.56
N LYS A 161 -27.07 -3.75 18.54
CA LYS A 161 -25.89 -2.94 18.15
C LYS A 161 -24.75 -3.31 19.09
N ARG A 162 -23.78 -4.06 18.59
CA ARG A 162 -22.56 -4.39 19.34
C ARG A 162 -21.85 -3.09 19.72
N LYS A 163 -21.87 -2.73 21.00
CA LYS A 163 -20.81 -1.91 21.57
C LYS A 163 -19.69 -2.86 21.98
N LEU A 164 -18.50 -2.55 21.52
CA LEU A 164 -17.30 -3.28 21.84
C LEU A 164 -16.92 -3.04 23.32
N PRO A 165 -16.41 -4.05 24.06
CA PRO A 165 -16.01 -3.85 25.46
C PRO A 165 -15.01 -2.70 25.58
N GLU A 166 -15.36 -1.73 26.43
CA GLU A 166 -14.70 -0.42 26.64
C GLU A 166 -13.35 -0.50 27.38
N SER A 167 -12.67 -1.66 27.39
CA SER A 167 -11.48 -1.85 28.23
C SER A 167 -10.29 -2.47 27.48
N VAL A 168 -9.66 -1.73 26.57
CA VAL A 168 -8.20 -1.81 26.31
C VAL A 168 -7.72 -0.43 25.82
N ASN A 169 -6.72 0.14 26.49
CA ASN A 169 -6.15 1.46 26.27
C ASN A 169 -5.90 1.84 24.78
N ASN A 170 -6.22 3.10 24.46
CA ASN A 170 -6.32 3.77 23.14
C ASN A 170 -5.04 3.86 22.25
N CYS A 171 -4.12 2.89 22.31
CA CYS A 171 -2.97 2.78 21.38
C CYS A 171 -2.45 1.31 21.26
N CYS A 172 -3.23 0.32 21.71
CA CYS A 172 -2.68 -0.98 22.11
C CYS A 172 -2.14 -1.88 20.98
N TYR A 173 -2.43 -1.57 19.71
CA TYR A 173 -2.00 -2.42 18.59
C TYR A 173 -0.75 -1.91 17.87
N ALA A 174 -0.23 -0.72 18.18
CA ALA A 174 0.89 -0.16 17.42
C ALA A 174 2.15 -1.03 17.46
N ASP A 175 2.54 -1.48 18.66
CA ASP A 175 3.69 -2.36 18.84
C ASP A 175 3.48 -3.71 18.15
N THR A 176 2.30 -4.31 18.34
CA THR A 176 2.02 -5.65 17.84
C THR A 176 1.89 -5.69 16.32
N VAL A 177 1.29 -4.66 15.70
CA VAL A 177 1.29 -4.45 14.24
C VAL A 177 2.71 -4.30 13.72
N ALA A 178 3.50 -3.40 14.34
CA ALA A 178 4.86 -3.12 13.90
C ALA A 178 5.74 -4.37 14.00
N GLN A 179 5.65 -5.14 15.08
CA GLN A 179 6.37 -6.40 15.26
C GLN A 179 5.94 -7.47 14.26
N SER A 180 4.64 -7.56 13.95
CA SER A 180 4.14 -8.50 12.94
C SER A 180 4.68 -8.20 11.54
N VAL A 181 4.69 -6.91 11.16
CA VAL A 181 5.27 -6.46 9.89
C VAL A 181 6.80 -6.66 9.89
N LEU A 182 7.48 -6.38 11.00
CA LEU A 182 8.92 -6.60 11.15
C LEU A 182 9.29 -8.08 11.00
N SER A 183 8.52 -8.98 11.59
CA SER A 183 8.70 -10.43 11.42
C SER A 183 8.57 -10.84 9.96
N LEU A 184 7.58 -10.31 9.24
CA LEU A 184 7.44 -10.56 7.80
C LEU A 184 8.64 -10.03 7.00
N ILE A 185 9.13 -8.83 7.32
CA ILE A 185 10.30 -8.22 6.69
C ILE A 185 11.54 -9.10 6.83
N GLN A 186 11.76 -9.68 8.01
CA GLN A 186 12.87 -10.60 8.28
C GLN A 186 12.70 -11.93 7.55
N ASN A 187 11.51 -12.52 7.59
CA ASN A 187 11.23 -13.83 6.97
C ASN A 187 11.36 -13.81 5.44
N VAL A 188 10.91 -12.72 4.82
CA VAL A 188 10.89 -12.56 3.35
C VAL A 188 12.16 -11.85 2.85
N ASN A 189 13.04 -11.44 3.75
CA ASN A 189 14.28 -10.69 3.45
C ASN A 189 14.00 -9.41 2.63
N ILE A 190 13.24 -8.48 3.20
CA ILE A 190 12.88 -7.20 2.57
C ILE A 190 13.95 -6.13 2.85
N SER A 191 14.30 -5.35 1.82
CA SER A 191 15.26 -4.22 1.91
C SER A 191 14.63 -2.84 1.79
N CYS A 192 13.41 -2.73 1.25
CA CYS A 192 12.75 -1.43 1.06
C CYS A 192 11.27 -1.54 1.34
N ILE A 193 10.72 -0.55 2.03
CA ILE A 193 9.31 -0.54 2.43
C ILE A 193 8.63 0.70 1.85
N VAL A 194 7.47 0.48 1.26
CA VAL A 194 6.55 1.51 0.78
C VAL A 194 5.24 1.32 1.51
N THR A 195 4.63 2.39 2.02
CA THR A 195 3.28 2.34 2.59
C THR A 195 2.41 3.46 2.02
N ASP A 196 1.08 3.31 2.14
CA ASP A 196 0.15 4.36 1.74
C ASP A 196 -0.06 5.41 2.85
N PHE A 197 -0.73 6.51 2.50
CA PHE A 197 -0.98 7.61 3.42
C PHE A 197 -2.34 7.51 4.11
N PHE A 198 -2.30 7.45 5.45
CA PHE A 198 -3.48 7.46 6.30
C PHE A 198 -3.33 8.50 7.42
N PRO A 199 -4.13 9.59 7.46
CA PRO A 199 -4.01 10.65 8.46
C PRO A 199 -4.52 10.28 9.87
N LEU A 200 -5.14 9.12 10.07
CA LEU A 200 -5.71 8.76 11.38
C LEU A 200 -4.62 8.38 12.38
N ARG A 201 -4.93 8.59 13.66
CA ARG A 201 -3.99 8.42 14.79
C ARG A 201 -3.38 7.02 14.82
N GLU A 202 -4.21 5.99 14.72
CA GLU A 202 -3.79 4.59 14.83
C GLU A 202 -2.80 4.17 13.71
N PRO A 203 -3.14 4.25 12.40
CA PRO A 203 -2.18 3.97 11.33
C PRO A 203 -0.90 4.81 11.41
N THR A 204 -1.04 6.09 11.79
CA THR A 204 0.12 6.97 11.96
C THR A 204 1.03 6.45 13.08
N ALA A 205 0.47 5.97 14.19
CA ALA A 205 1.22 5.36 15.27
C ALA A 205 1.91 4.06 14.82
N TRP A 206 1.24 3.20 14.05
CA TRP A 206 1.82 1.95 13.55
C TRP A 206 3.02 2.21 12.64
N ILE A 207 2.88 3.18 11.74
CA ILE A 207 3.95 3.61 10.82
C ILE A 207 5.14 4.18 11.60
N LYS A 208 4.89 5.03 12.60
CA LYS A 208 5.95 5.57 13.46
C LYS A 208 6.68 4.47 14.23
N GLN A 209 5.93 3.55 14.84
CA GLN A 209 6.50 2.45 15.62
C GLN A 209 7.35 1.53 14.76
N LEU A 210 6.86 1.16 13.56
CA LEU A 210 7.65 0.39 12.61
C LEU A 210 8.91 1.17 12.19
N ALA A 211 8.78 2.46 11.90
CA ALA A 211 9.93 3.29 11.56
C ALA A 211 10.97 3.28 12.68
N GLU A 212 10.60 3.41 13.95
CA GLU A 212 11.54 3.36 15.07
C GLU A 212 12.27 2.00 15.17
N LEU A 213 11.55 0.89 15.00
CA LEU A 213 12.10 -0.47 15.10
C LEU A 213 13.00 -0.89 13.92
N LEU A 214 12.84 -0.28 12.74
CA LEU A 214 13.59 -0.66 11.56
C LEU A 214 15.10 -0.31 11.69
N PRO A 215 16.02 -1.15 11.18
CA PRO A 215 17.43 -0.78 11.05
C PRO A 215 17.61 0.48 10.20
N GLU A 216 18.64 1.27 10.47
CA GLU A 216 18.91 2.52 9.73
C GLU A 216 19.13 2.27 8.23
N ASN A 217 19.58 1.09 7.83
CA ASN A 217 19.87 0.77 6.43
C ASN A 217 18.63 0.52 5.55
N ILE A 218 17.45 0.31 6.13
CA ILE A 218 16.23 -0.02 5.39
C ILE A 218 15.44 1.27 5.07
N PRO A 219 15.38 1.71 3.80
CA PRO A 219 14.55 2.84 3.41
C PRO A 219 13.07 2.55 3.61
N PHE A 220 12.37 3.49 4.27
CA PHE A 220 10.93 3.45 4.46
C PHE A 220 10.29 4.71 3.88
N CYS A 221 9.46 4.52 2.85
CA CYS A 221 8.76 5.57 2.13
C CYS A 221 7.24 5.47 2.34
N GLN A 222 6.58 6.61 2.30
CA GLN A 222 5.13 6.74 2.31
C GLN A 222 4.65 7.45 1.06
N VAL A 223 3.56 6.99 0.48
CA VAL A 223 2.99 7.52 -0.75
C VAL A 223 1.53 7.91 -0.54
N ASP A 224 1.16 9.10 -1.01
CA ASP A 224 -0.25 9.49 -1.06
C ASP A 224 -0.93 8.91 -2.31
N ALA A 225 -1.65 7.81 -2.10
CA ALA A 225 -2.41 7.09 -3.12
C ALA A 225 -3.92 7.36 -3.07
N HIS A 226 -4.38 8.14 -2.09
CA HIS A 226 -5.81 8.40 -1.89
C HIS A 226 -6.22 9.75 -2.48
N ASN A 227 -5.32 10.73 -2.46
CA ASN A 227 -5.60 12.07 -2.93
C ASN A 227 -5.03 12.33 -4.33
N VAL A 228 -5.78 13.07 -5.16
CA VAL A 228 -5.30 13.52 -6.49
C VAL A 228 -4.09 14.43 -6.33
N VAL A 229 -4.17 15.41 -5.43
CA VAL A 229 -3.04 16.24 -5.01
C VAL A 229 -2.60 15.75 -3.62
N PRO A 230 -1.35 15.31 -3.43
CA PRO A 230 -0.86 14.80 -2.14
C PRO A 230 -1.10 15.78 -1.01
N VAL A 231 -1.49 15.31 0.18
CA VAL A 231 -1.91 16.18 1.28
C VAL A 231 -0.83 17.20 1.68
N TRP A 232 0.43 16.77 1.77
CA TRP A 232 1.56 17.62 2.14
C TRP A 232 2.03 18.51 0.98
N HIS A 233 1.61 18.18 -0.24
CA HIS A 233 1.82 19.05 -1.40
C HIS A 233 0.66 20.03 -1.58
N ALA A 234 -0.53 19.74 -1.07
CA ALA A 234 -1.71 20.57 -1.25
C ALA A 234 -1.58 21.91 -0.49
N SER A 235 -1.28 21.86 0.80
CA SER A 235 -1.03 23.03 1.65
C SER A 235 -0.10 22.66 2.82
N ASP A 236 0.70 23.63 3.26
CA ASP A 236 1.65 23.45 4.37
C ASP A 236 0.97 23.57 5.75
N HIS A 237 -0.28 24.03 5.79
CA HIS A 237 -1.04 24.24 7.01
C HIS A 237 -2.51 23.85 6.84
N LEU A 238 -3.21 23.77 7.98
CA LEU A 238 -4.65 23.54 8.01
C LEU A 238 -5.38 24.74 7.40
N GLU A 239 -6.16 24.46 6.36
CA GLU A 239 -6.97 25.46 5.67
C GLU A 239 -8.26 25.72 6.43
N TYR A 240 -8.58 27.01 6.66
CA TYR A 240 -9.76 27.41 7.42
C TYR A 240 -11.08 27.09 6.70
N ALA A 241 -11.11 27.16 5.36
CA ALA A 241 -12.34 26.99 4.60
C ALA A 241 -12.11 26.42 3.20
N ALA A 242 -13.16 25.86 2.60
CA ALA A 242 -13.11 25.35 1.24
C ALA A 242 -12.66 26.41 0.21
N ARG A 243 -13.02 27.69 0.42
CA ARG A 243 -12.62 28.79 -0.47
C ARG A 243 -11.12 29.09 -0.47
N THR A 244 -10.39 28.72 0.59
CA THR A 244 -8.94 28.97 0.71
C THR A 244 -8.13 27.83 0.10
N ILE A 245 -8.57 26.58 0.29
CA ILE A 245 -7.88 25.40 -0.27
C ILE A 245 -8.18 25.16 -1.76
N ARG A 246 -9.40 25.48 -2.22
CA ARG A 246 -9.86 25.15 -3.58
C ARG A 246 -8.96 25.73 -4.69
N PRO A 247 -8.55 27.02 -4.67
CA PRO A 247 -7.66 27.56 -5.69
C PRO A 247 -6.30 26.84 -5.73
N LYS A 248 -5.73 26.53 -4.55
CA LYS A 248 -4.45 25.81 -4.43
C LYS A 248 -4.53 24.41 -5.04
N LEU A 249 -5.63 23.69 -4.76
CA LEU A 249 -5.88 22.36 -5.32
C LEU A 249 -6.05 22.40 -6.82
N HIS A 250 -6.88 23.30 -7.38
CA HIS A 250 -7.06 23.38 -8.84
C HIS A 250 -5.78 23.73 -9.58
N GLN A 251 -4.99 24.67 -9.05
CA GLN A 251 -3.71 25.04 -9.64
C GLN A 251 -2.75 23.84 -9.72
N LYS A 252 -2.66 23.04 -8.64
CA LYS A 252 -1.77 21.87 -8.56
C LYS A 252 -2.33 20.64 -9.28
N ALA A 253 -3.66 20.48 -9.33
CA ALA A 253 -4.33 19.34 -9.94
C ALA A 253 -4.08 19.25 -11.45
N ASN A 254 -3.90 20.38 -12.15
CA ASN A 254 -3.63 20.38 -13.60
C ASN A 254 -2.42 19.51 -13.99
N ASN A 255 -1.42 19.41 -13.10
CA ASN A 255 -0.21 18.62 -13.34
C ASN A 255 -0.28 17.18 -12.79
N LEU A 256 -1.28 16.90 -11.94
CA LEU A 256 -1.36 15.66 -11.15
C LEU A 256 -2.58 14.80 -11.48
N MET A 257 -3.57 15.38 -12.15
CA MET A 257 -4.75 14.69 -12.69
C MET A 257 -4.36 14.03 -14.01
N THR A 258 -3.54 12.99 -13.91
CA THR A 258 -3.12 12.17 -15.03
C THR A 258 -3.86 10.85 -15.00
N GLU A 259 -3.94 10.20 -16.16
CA GLU A 259 -4.28 8.79 -16.23
C GLU A 259 -3.18 7.94 -15.55
N PHE A 260 -3.53 6.72 -15.17
CA PHE A 260 -2.62 5.80 -14.48
C PHE A 260 -1.92 4.85 -15.48
N PRO A 261 -0.63 4.55 -15.31
CA PRO A 261 0.00 3.45 -16.03
C PRO A 261 -0.54 2.10 -15.51
N PRO A 262 -0.49 1.03 -16.32
CA PRO A 262 -0.89 -0.31 -15.88
C PRO A 262 0.17 -0.92 -14.96
N LEU A 263 -0.27 -1.70 -13.96
CA LEU A 263 0.61 -2.65 -13.28
C LEU A 263 0.91 -3.81 -14.24
N THR A 264 2.17 -4.21 -14.33
CA THR A 264 2.59 -5.32 -15.19
C THR A 264 2.90 -6.56 -14.37
N LYS A 265 2.86 -7.73 -14.99
CA LYS A 265 3.31 -8.96 -14.35
C LYS A 265 4.76 -8.82 -13.91
N HIS A 266 5.04 -9.06 -12.62
CA HIS A 266 6.36 -8.87 -12.06
C HIS A 266 7.30 -10.01 -12.49
N PRO A 267 8.47 -9.71 -13.11
CA PRO A 267 9.34 -10.75 -13.65
C PRO A 267 10.16 -11.47 -12.57
N TYR A 268 10.32 -10.86 -11.38
CA TYR A 268 11.13 -11.39 -10.29
C TYR A 268 10.23 -12.03 -9.23
N CYS A 269 9.80 -13.27 -9.45
CA CYS A 269 9.08 -14.03 -8.42
C CYS A 269 10.04 -14.44 -7.30
N HIS A 270 9.59 -14.29 -6.05
CA HIS A 270 10.21 -14.98 -4.93
C HIS A 270 9.86 -16.47 -5.05
N GLN A 271 10.85 -17.33 -5.27
CA GLN A 271 10.68 -18.78 -5.21
C GLN A 271 10.55 -19.18 -3.74
N SER A 272 9.36 -19.02 -3.14
CA SER A 272 9.09 -19.61 -1.83
C SER A 272 8.85 -21.11 -2.02
N SER A 273 9.78 -21.93 -1.53
CA SER A 273 9.69 -23.40 -1.49
C SER A 273 8.61 -23.96 -0.54
N LEU A 274 7.67 -23.13 -0.07
CA LEU A 274 6.62 -23.53 0.87
C LEU A 274 5.28 -22.99 0.38
N SER A 275 4.60 -23.83 -0.39
CA SER A 275 3.17 -23.73 -0.66
C SER A 275 2.39 -23.96 0.64
N VAL A 276 1.87 -22.89 1.24
CA VAL A 276 0.67 -22.99 2.06
C VAL A 276 -0.42 -22.23 1.32
N SER A 277 -1.07 -22.96 0.42
CA SER A 277 -2.36 -22.57 -0.14
C SER A 277 -3.36 -22.49 1.01
N ILE A 278 -4.01 -21.33 1.15
CA ILE A 278 -5.23 -21.17 1.97
C ILE A 278 -6.38 -21.88 1.26
#